data_AF-A0A1J0TTR2-F1
#
_entry.id   AF-A0A1J0TTR2-F1
#
_cell.length_a   1.000
_cell.length_b   1.000
_cell.length_c   1.000
_cell.angle_alpha   90.00
_cell.angle_beta   90.00
_cell.angle_gamma   90.00
#
_symmetry.space_group_name_H-M   'P 1'
#
loop_
_entity.id
_entity.type
_entity.pdbx_description
1 polymer ?
#
loop_
_entity_poly.entity_id
_entity_poly.type
_entity_poly.pdbx_seq_one_letter_code
_entity_poly.pdbx_strand_id
1 'polypeptide(L)'
;MTSTGTSPRRPDDIHDTERGLRVPARYRHDWALFTDWCAAADRSPIPASPDTLALFLHEHPAVAATQRRRLSAINAVHTRHGYPAPGRTETVRRHLDTARAQRLDRLGCLLMQRARELPTEGWPSGLFGRRDALLLVLAATGMTFTDTTRLRRRDIRLDGNTLVVTTRAGERFLLAPDPEAGDNPVVGIYRRWAEIQAFLDQYPGTHLLRHHLTDPIEVFADPLDAEQAREPLLCPIDRWGHLPHGQPMTPQSVSTLVRAHLLGRAPVRKVLSTPPQENLDTRDEPKVHLDSTYYERGLAARRRDHEALEDLADIFDEIEVRADALLEDLVSVLEGL
;
A
#
# COMPACT_ATOMS: atom_id res chain seq x y z
N MET A 1 -32.24 -40.03 -22.55
CA MET A 1 -32.60 -38.72 -23.16
C MET A 1 -31.60 -37.69 -22.69
N THR A 2 -30.58 -37.45 -23.51
CA THR A 2 -29.46 -36.52 -23.24
C THR A 2 -29.90 -35.10 -23.56
N SER A 3 -29.98 -34.24 -22.53
CA SER A 3 -30.26 -32.82 -22.69
C SER A 3 -28.95 -32.07 -22.93
N THR A 4 -28.64 -31.77 -24.19
CA THR A 4 -27.55 -30.88 -24.58
C THR A 4 -27.97 -29.44 -24.32
N GLY A 5 -27.44 -28.86 -23.24
CA GLY A 5 -27.56 -27.44 -22.92
C GLY A 5 -26.76 -26.58 -23.90
N THR A 6 -27.41 -26.17 -24.99
CA THR A 6 -26.88 -25.13 -25.90
C THR A 6 -26.99 -23.78 -25.19
N SER A 7 -25.86 -23.27 -24.68
CA SER A 7 -25.75 -21.88 -24.24
C SER A 7 -26.10 -20.92 -25.40
N PRO A 8 -26.79 -19.79 -25.13
CA PRO A 8 -27.27 -18.90 -26.18
C PRO A 8 -26.10 -18.28 -26.94
N ARG A 9 -26.01 -18.59 -28.25
CA ARG A 9 -25.11 -17.92 -29.20
C ARG A 9 -25.49 -16.44 -29.26
N ARG A 10 -24.62 -15.54 -28.79
CA ARG A 10 -24.71 -14.14 -29.17
C ARG A 10 -24.34 -14.03 -30.65
N PRO A 11 -25.11 -13.30 -31.49
CA PRO A 11 -24.95 -13.34 -32.95
C PRO A 11 -23.64 -12.78 -33.52
N ASP A 12 -22.76 -12.23 -32.67
CA ASP A 12 -21.70 -11.30 -33.08
C ASP A 12 -20.29 -11.79 -32.71
N ASP A 13 -20.15 -13.09 -32.45
CA ASP A 13 -18.88 -13.71 -32.05
C ASP A 13 -18.36 -14.65 -33.13
N ILE A 14 -17.09 -14.47 -33.50
CA ILE A 14 -16.39 -15.31 -34.46
C ILE A 14 -15.57 -16.35 -33.69
N HIS A 15 -15.62 -17.59 -34.15
CA HIS A 15 -14.76 -18.65 -33.64
C HIS A 15 -13.42 -18.61 -34.39
N ASP A 16 -12.33 -18.42 -33.66
CA ASP A 16 -10.99 -18.79 -34.12
C ASP A 16 -10.88 -20.31 -34.00
N THR A 17 -11.15 -21.01 -35.11
CA THR A 17 -11.26 -22.47 -35.18
C THR A 17 -9.93 -23.19 -34.93
N GLU A 18 -8.79 -22.55 -35.21
CA GLU A 18 -7.47 -23.15 -34.98
C GLU A 18 -7.15 -23.25 -33.48
N ARG A 19 -7.66 -22.30 -32.68
CA ARG A 19 -7.36 -22.19 -31.24
C ARG A 19 -8.57 -22.42 -30.33
N GLY A 20 -9.75 -22.68 -30.91
CA GLY A 20 -11.01 -22.84 -30.16
C GLY A 20 -11.52 -21.56 -29.48
N LEU A 21 -10.99 -20.39 -29.83
CA LEU A 21 -11.27 -19.14 -29.12
C LEU A 21 -12.52 -18.44 -29.67
N ARG A 22 -13.30 -17.84 -28.78
CA ARG A 22 -14.39 -16.92 -29.13
C ARG A 22 -13.90 -15.48 -29.12
N VAL A 23 -13.93 -14.83 -30.28
CA VAL A 23 -13.46 -13.45 -30.47
C VAL A 23 -14.66 -12.61 -30.92
N PRO A 24 -14.99 -11.49 -30.25
CA PRO A 24 -16.04 -10.58 -30.73
C PRO A 24 -15.73 -10.09 -32.15
N ALA A 25 -16.73 -10.07 -33.04
CA ALA A 25 -16.55 -9.76 -34.47
C ALA A 25 -15.83 -8.42 -34.69
N ARG A 26 -16.18 -7.39 -33.91
CA ARG A 26 -15.54 -6.06 -33.92
C ARG A 26 -14.03 -6.06 -33.62
N TYR A 27 -13.50 -7.12 -33.03
CA TYR A 27 -12.10 -7.27 -32.65
C TYR A 27 -11.34 -8.27 -33.51
N ARG A 28 -11.99 -8.90 -34.51
CA ARG A 28 -11.40 -9.94 -35.36
C ARG A 28 -10.06 -9.53 -35.96
N HIS A 29 -10.01 -8.34 -36.56
CA HIS A 29 -8.81 -7.87 -37.25
C HIS A 29 -7.65 -7.61 -36.29
N ASP A 30 -7.93 -6.95 -35.16
CA ASP A 30 -6.90 -6.66 -34.15
C ASP A 30 -6.40 -7.94 -33.48
N TRP A 31 -7.27 -8.95 -33.27
CA TRP A 31 -6.86 -10.25 -32.73
C TRP A 31 -6.03 -11.06 -33.72
N ALA A 32 -6.44 -11.11 -35.01
CA ALA A 32 -5.70 -11.82 -36.04
C ALA A 32 -4.27 -11.26 -36.21
N LEU A 33 -4.12 -9.93 -36.21
CA LEU A 33 -2.82 -9.27 -36.26
C LEU A 33 -1.94 -9.68 -35.06
N PHE A 34 -2.51 -9.71 -33.86
CA PHE A 34 -1.76 -10.12 -32.65
C PHE A 34 -1.34 -11.59 -32.70
N THR A 35 -2.22 -12.49 -33.13
CA THR A 35 -1.90 -13.93 -33.22
C THR A 35 -0.85 -14.23 -34.30
N ASP A 36 -0.90 -13.51 -35.42
CA ASP A 36 0.07 -13.62 -36.51
C ASP A 36 1.45 -13.15 -36.05
N TRP A 37 1.51 -12.00 -35.39
CA TRP A 37 2.73 -11.52 -34.77
C TRP A 37 3.27 -12.48 -33.69
N CYS A 38 2.41 -13.03 -32.83
CA CYS A 38 2.84 -14.01 -31.83
C CYS A 38 3.46 -15.25 -32.47
N ALA A 39 2.89 -15.73 -33.58
CA ALA A 39 3.44 -16.84 -34.34
C ALA A 39 4.82 -16.50 -34.94
N ALA A 40 4.99 -15.28 -35.47
CA ALA A 40 6.26 -14.82 -36.01
C ALA A 40 7.34 -14.59 -34.93
N ALA A 41 6.94 -14.22 -33.71
CA ALA A 41 7.84 -13.93 -32.58
C ALA A 41 8.09 -15.13 -31.66
N ASP A 42 7.64 -16.35 -32.03
CA ASP A 42 7.68 -17.57 -31.19
C ASP A 42 7.09 -17.37 -29.79
N ARG A 43 5.98 -16.64 -29.69
CA ARG A 43 5.29 -16.34 -28.42
C ARG A 43 3.89 -16.94 -28.40
N SER A 44 3.43 -17.33 -27.22
CA SER A 44 2.04 -17.78 -27.06
C SER A 44 1.07 -16.59 -27.07
N PRO A 45 0.04 -16.58 -27.93
CA PRO A 45 -1.00 -15.55 -27.91
C PRO A 45 -1.99 -15.72 -26.75
N ILE A 46 -2.06 -16.90 -26.12
CA ILE A 46 -2.90 -17.14 -24.93
C ILE A 46 -2.32 -18.24 -24.00
N PRO A 47 -2.21 -18.00 -22.68
CA PRO A 47 -2.22 -16.68 -22.05
C PRO A 47 -0.99 -15.86 -22.46
N ALA A 48 -1.20 -14.66 -23.00
CA ALA A 48 -0.11 -13.74 -23.28
C ALA A 48 0.37 -13.09 -21.97
N SER A 49 1.69 -12.97 -21.81
CA SER A 49 2.25 -12.16 -20.72
C SER A 49 2.10 -10.66 -21.03
N PRO A 50 2.09 -9.78 -20.00
CA PRO A 50 2.12 -8.34 -20.20
C PRO A 50 3.31 -7.88 -21.06
N ASP A 51 4.48 -8.52 -20.92
CA ASP A 51 5.69 -8.22 -21.71
C ASP A 51 5.50 -8.53 -23.20
N THR A 52 4.88 -9.67 -23.52
CA THR A 52 4.54 -10.03 -24.90
C THR A 52 3.61 -9.00 -25.54
N LEU A 53 2.62 -8.52 -24.78
CA LEU A 53 1.72 -7.47 -25.24
C LEU A 53 2.42 -6.10 -25.39
N ALA A 54 3.29 -5.74 -24.45
CA ALA A 54 4.08 -4.51 -24.54
C ALA A 54 4.96 -4.50 -25.80
N LEU A 55 5.64 -5.61 -26.08
CA LEU A 55 6.49 -5.76 -27.26
C LEU A 55 5.68 -5.66 -28.55
N PHE A 56 4.52 -6.34 -28.63
CA PHE A 56 3.61 -6.23 -29.78
C PHE A 56 3.25 -4.76 -30.10
N LEU A 57 2.85 -4.00 -29.07
CA LEU A 57 2.43 -2.61 -29.23
C LEU A 57 3.59 -1.69 -29.63
N HIS A 58 4.81 -1.99 -29.17
CA HIS A 58 6.02 -1.28 -29.54
C HIS A 58 6.39 -1.50 -31.01
N GLU A 59 6.33 -2.75 -31.49
CA GLU A 59 6.65 -3.10 -32.88
C GLU A 59 5.56 -2.70 -33.88
N HIS A 60 4.34 -2.42 -33.40
CA HIS A 60 3.20 -2.00 -34.21
C HIS A 60 2.72 -0.60 -33.82
N PRO A 61 3.52 0.47 -34.04
CA PRO A 61 3.13 1.82 -33.68
C PRO A 61 1.86 2.25 -34.41
N ALA A 62 0.94 2.89 -33.69
CA ALA A 62 -0.29 3.45 -34.22
C ALA A 62 -0.75 4.62 -33.37
N VAL A 63 -1.71 5.40 -33.88
CA VAL A 63 -2.36 6.46 -33.08
C VAL A 63 -3.00 5.88 -31.82
N ALA A 64 -3.03 6.66 -30.73
CA ALA A 64 -3.45 6.19 -29.40
C ALA A 64 -4.84 5.52 -29.38
N ALA A 65 -5.78 5.99 -30.18
CA ALA A 65 -7.11 5.38 -30.31
C ALA A 65 -7.04 3.93 -30.83
N THR A 66 -6.21 3.68 -31.85
CA THR A 66 -5.98 2.35 -32.42
C THR A 66 -5.30 1.42 -31.43
N GLN A 67 -4.29 1.91 -30.71
CA GLN A 67 -3.62 1.11 -29.69
C GLN A 67 -4.57 0.72 -28.53
N ARG A 68 -5.43 1.64 -28.07
CA ARG A 68 -6.47 1.33 -27.07
C ARG A 68 -7.48 0.30 -27.58
N ARG A 69 -7.81 0.33 -28.88
CA ARG A 69 -8.69 -0.65 -29.51
C ARG A 69 -8.05 -2.04 -29.54
N ARG A 70 -6.79 -2.15 -29.95
CA ARG A 70 -6.00 -3.40 -29.92
C ARG A 70 -5.89 -3.97 -28.51
N LEU A 71 -5.60 -3.11 -27.53
CA LEU A 71 -5.56 -3.48 -26.11
C LEU A 71 -6.89 -4.07 -25.64
N SER A 72 -7.99 -3.42 -26.02
CA SER A 72 -9.35 -3.84 -25.68
C SER A 72 -9.73 -5.16 -26.35
N ALA A 73 -9.31 -5.38 -27.59
CA ALA A 73 -9.46 -6.65 -28.31
C ALA A 73 -8.76 -7.80 -27.56
N ILE A 74 -7.47 -7.63 -27.27
CA ILE A 74 -6.64 -8.66 -26.61
C ILE A 74 -7.15 -8.94 -25.20
N ASN A 75 -7.47 -7.90 -24.42
CA ASN A 75 -8.05 -8.06 -23.08
C ASN A 75 -9.39 -8.79 -23.11
N ALA A 76 -10.28 -8.45 -24.06
CA ALA A 76 -11.59 -9.06 -24.17
C ALA A 76 -11.51 -10.56 -24.50
N VAL A 77 -10.54 -10.97 -25.31
CA VAL A 77 -10.31 -12.41 -25.58
C VAL A 77 -9.79 -13.10 -24.33
N HIS A 78 -8.79 -12.53 -23.63
CA HIS A 78 -8.24 -13.13 -22.41
C HIS A 78 -9.29 -13.32 -21.30
N THR A 79 -10.03 -12.26 -20.96
CA THR A 79 -11.04 -12.32 -19.89
C THR A 79 -12.17 -13.28 -20.22
N ARG A 80 -12.53 -13.40 -21.50
CA ARG A 80 -13.58 -14.31 -21.95
C ARG A 80 -13.19 -15.78 -21.81
N HIS A 81 -11.90 -16.10 -21.85
CA HIS A 81 -11.37 -17.44 -21.66
C HIS A 81 -10.84 -17.68 -20.25
N GLY A 82 -11.22 -16.82 -19.28
CA GLY A 82 -10.87 -16.99 -17.87
C GLY A 82 -9.45 -16.56 -17.50
N TYR A 83 -8.69 -15.97 -18.43
CA TYR A 83 -7.36 -15.45 -18.16
C TYR A 83 -7.39 -14.00 -17.68
N PRO A 84 -6.42 -13.58 -16.84
CA PRO A 84 -6.25 -12.18 -16.49
C PRO A 84 -5.94 -11.35 -17.75
N ALA A 85 -6.48 -10.13 -17.79
CA ALA A 85 -6.29 -9.20 -18.91
C ALA A 85 -4.85 -8.64 -18.92
N PRO A 86 -3.99 -9.00 -19.90
CA PRO A 86 -2.57 -8.60 -19.91
C PRO A 86 -2.37 -7.08 -20.06
N GLY A 87 -3.36 -6.38 -20.62
CA GLY A 87 -3.33 -4.95 -20.85
C GLY A 87 -3.68 -4.08 -19.65
N ARG A 88 -3.95 -4.65 -18.47
CA ARG A 88 -4.24 -3.88 -17.25
C ARG A 88 -2.99 -3.46 -16.50
N THR A 89 -1.84 -4.05 -16.82
CA THR A 89 -0.56 -3.80 -16.18
C THR A 89 0.02 -2.44 -16.56
N GLU A 90 0.65 -1.78 -15.59
CA GLU A 90 1.23 -0.44 -15.78
C GLU A 90 2.30 -0.43 -16.88
N THR A 91 3.07 -1.51 -17.05
CA THR A 91 4.04 -1.70 -18.13
C THR A 91 3.43 -1.43 -19.51
N VAL A 92 2.26 -2.03 -19.80
CA VAL A 92 1.58 -1.87 -21.09
C VAL A 92 1.03 -0.44 -21.25
N ARG A 93 0.57 0.20 -20.17
CA ARG A 93 0.07 1.58 -20.20
C ARG A 93 1.18 2.60 -20.47
N ARG A 94 2.37 2.41 -19.89
CA ARG A 94 3.54 3.28 -20.14
C ARG A 94 3.97 3.26 -21.62
N HIS A 95 3.96 2.08 -22.25
CA HIS A 95 4.32 1.98 -23.67
C HIS A 95 3.33 2.66 -24.62
N LEU A 96 2.04 2.74 -24.25
CA LEU A 96 0.99 3.29 -25.12
C LEU A 96 0.85 4.81 -25.07
N ASP A 97 1.33 5.44 -24.02
CA ASP A 97 1.19 6.87 -23.80
C ASP A 97 2.52 7.44 -23.32
N THR A 98 3.38 7.79 -24.28
CA THR A 98 4.73 8.31 -24.02
C THR A 98 4.70 9.60 -23.20
N ALA A 99 3.72 10.47 -23.41
CA ALA A 99 3.54 11.69 -22.63
C ALA A 99 3.15 11.38 -21.17
N ARG A 100 2.29 10.38 -20.96
CA ARG A 100 1.98 9.86 -19.62
C ARG A 100 3.18 9.18 -18.98
N ALA A 101 3.92 8.36 -19.70
CA ALA A 101 5.14 7.72 -19.20
C ALA A 101 6.16 8.76 -18.73
N GLN A 102 6.46 9.76 -19.57
CA GLN A 102 7.34 10.89 -19.20
C GLN A 102 6.83 11.68 -17.99
N ARG A 103 5.50 11.82 -17.83
CA ARG A 103 4.92 12.47 -16.64
C ARG A 103 5.10 11.60 -15.40
N LEU A 104 4.86 10.30 -15.51
CA LEU A 104 5.05 9.34 -14.42
C LEU A 104 6.53 9.22 -14.03
N ASP A 105 7.45 9.25 -14.99
CA ASP A 105 8.89 9.21 -14.71
C ASP A 105 9.33 10.48 -13.96
N ARG A 106 8.91 11.66 -14.43
CA ARG A 106 9.16 12.93 -13.71
C ARG A 106 8.58 12.92 -12.29
N LEU A 107 7.35 12.45 -12.12
CA LEU A 107 6.73 12.30 -10.81
C LEU A 107 7.49 11.27 -9.96
N GLY A 108 7.92 10.17 -10.54
CA GLY A 108 8.70 9.12 -9.88
C GLY A 108 10.03 9.66 -9.34
N CYS A 109 10.76 10.46 -10.12
CA CYS A 109 11.97 11.15 -9.67
C CYS A 109 11.70 12.06 -8.46
N LEU A 110 10.63 12.88 -8.53
CA LEU A 110 10.26 13.77 -7.42
C LEU A 110 9.87 13.00 -6.16
N LEU A 111 9.08 11.93 -6.29
CA LEU A 111 8.68 11.08 -5.18
C LEU A 111 9.89 10.39 -4.53
N MET A 112 10.82 9.90 -5.35
CA MET A 112 12.06 9.28 -4.88
C MET A 112 12.94 10.29 -4.15
N GLN A 113 13.06 11.51 -4.67
CA GLN A 113 13.78 12.59 -4.00
C GLN A 113 13.16 12.88 -2.63
N ARG A 114 11.83 13.09 -2.57
CA ARG A 114 11.12 13.33 -1.30
C ARG A 114 11.29 12.19 -0.31
N ALA A 115 11.25 10.94 -0.76
CA ALA A 115 11.44 9.78 0.09
C ALA A 115 12.81 9.76 0.80
N ARG A 116 13.85 10.30 0.16
CA ARG A 116 15.22 10.41 0.73
C ARG A 116 15.34 11.54 1.75
N GLU A 117 14.52 12.58 1.64
CA GLU A 117 14.53 13.75 2.53
C GLU A 117 13.77 13.51 3.84
N LEU A 118 13.01 12.41 3.95
CA LEU A 118 12.18 12.14 5.13
C LEU A 118 13.02 11.70 6.34
N PRO A 119 12.63 12.14 7.56
CA PRO A 119 13.36 11.79 8.78
C PRO A 119 13.36 10.28 9.02
N THR A 120 14.52 9.74 9.35
CA THR A 120 14.71 8.31 9.65
C THR A 120 14.81 8.02 11.15
N GLU A 121 14.98 9.07 11.97
CA GLU A 121 15.27 8.97 13.40
C GLU A 121 14.34 9.90 14.20
N GLY A 122 14.35 9.69 15.51
CA GLY A 122 13.59 10.47 16.47
C GLY A 122 12.13 10.05 16.56
N TRP A 123 11.58 10.14 17.77
CA TRP A 123 10.17 9.86 18.02
C TRP A 123 9.31 11.11 17.91
N PRO A 124 8.13 11.10 17.26
CA PRO A 124 7.63 10.06 16.36
C PRO A 124 8.06 10.30 14.89
N SER A 125 8.83 11.35 14.59
CA SER A 125 9.18 11.75 13.22
C SER A 125 9.78 10.63 12.37
N GLY A 126 10.72 9.87 12.92
CA GLY A 126 11.40 8.77 12.25
C GLY A 126 10.45 7.61 11.92
N LEU A 127 9.50 7.29 12.81
CA LEU A 127 8.48 6.28 12.55
C LEU A 127 7.65 6.61 11.31
N PHE A 128 7.11 7.84 11.27
CA PHE A 128 6.30 8.29 10.14
C PHE A 128 7.12 8.48 8.88
N GLY A 129 8.32 9.03 8.99
CA GLY A 129 9.22 9.26 7.85
C GLY A 129 9.64 7.96 7.19
N ARG A 130 9.96 6.90 7.96
CA ARG A 130 10.27 5.57 7.43
C ARG A 130 9.08 4.96 6.66
N ARG A 131 7.86 5.01 7.21
CA ARG A 131 6.65 4.52 6.52
C ARG A 131 6.38 5.32 5.24
N ASP A 132 6.38 6.64 5.36
CA ASP A 132 6.02 7.53 4.26
C ASP A 132 7.07 7.47 3.14
N ALA A 133 8.36 7.29 3.47
CA ALA A 133 9.41 7.07 2.47
C ALA A 133 9.15 5.82 1.64
N LEU A 134 8.83 4.68 2.29
CA LEU A 134 8.48 3.45 1.56
C LEU A 134 7.22 3.65 0.71
N LEU A 135 6.21 4.32 1.26
CA LEU A 135 4.97 4.63 0.56
C LEU A 135 5.23 5.46 -0.72
N LEU A 136 6.09 6.48 -0.66
CA LEU A 136 6.46 7.30 -1.82
C LEU A 136 7.24 6.51 -2.86
N VAL A 137 8.16 5.63 -2.43
CA VAL A 137 8.88 4.70 -3.31
C VAL A 137 7.89 3.78 -4.05
N LEU A 138 6.93 3.20 -3.34
CA LEU A 138 5.91 2.34 -3.95
C LEU A 138 5.03 3.14 -4.92
N ALA A 139 4.66 4.37 -4.59
CA ALA A 139 3.91 5.25 -5.49
C ALA A 139 4.70 5.62 -6.76
N ALA A 140 6.02 5.77 -6.67
CA ALA A 140 6.90 6.06 -7.81
C ALA A 140 6.91 4.95 -8.87
N THR A 141 6.57 3.70 -8.49
CA THR A 141 6.45 2.58 -9.44
C THR A 141 5.31 2.79 -10.45
N GLY A 142 4.32 3.62 -10.13
CA GLY A 142 3.07 3.75 -10.89
C GLY A 142 2.00 2.72 -10.52
N MET A 143 2.25 1.88 -9.52
CA MET A 143 1.26 0.96 -8.95
C MET A 143 0.02 1.74 -8.47
N THR A 144 -1.16 1.12 -8.61
CA THR A 144 -2.38 1.73 -8.08
C THR A 144 -2.35 1.75 -6.56
N PHE A 145 -2.92 2.77 -5.92
CA PHE A 145 -2.98 2.82 -4.46
C PHE A 145 -3.74 1.63 -3.84
N THR A 146 -4.68 1.03 -4.58
CA THR A 146 -5.35 -0.21 -4.17
C THR A 146 -4.39 -1.39 -4.13
N ASP A 147 -3.50 -1.52 -5.11
CA ASP A 147 -2.51 -2.59 -5.12
C ASP A 147 -1.45 -2.33 -4.05
N THR A 148 -1.03 -1.08 -3.87
CA THR A 148 -0.06 -0.66 -2.84
C THR A 148 -0.52 -1.04 -1.43
N THR A 149 -1.80 -0.81 -1.09
CA THR A 149 -2.33 -1.14 0.25
C THR A 149 -2.64 -2.62 0.43
N ARG A 150 -2.71 -3.40 -0.66
CA ARG A 150 -2.91 -4.85 -0.63
C ARG A 150 -1.62 -5.63 -0.45
N LEU A 151 -0.46 -4.98 -0.64
CA LEU A 151 0.85 -5.57 -0.41
C LEU A 151 0.98 -6.09 1.03
N ARG A 152 1.55 -7.27 1.14
CA ARG A 152 1.94 -7.93 2.38
C ARG A 152 3.46 -7.94 2.52
N ARG A 153 3.96 -8.18 3.72
CA ARG A 153 5.41 -8.26 3.97
C ARG A 153 6.10 -9.28 3.06
N ARG A 154 5.46 -10.42 2.80
CA ARG A 154 5.94 -11.47 1.87
C ARG A 154 5.99 -11.08 0.38
N ASP A 155 5.27 -10.02 0.00
CA ASP A 155 5.15 -9.59 -1.39
C ASP A 155 6.39 -8.80 -1.83
N ILE A 156 7.29 -8.50 -0.89
CA ILE A 156 8.57 -7.83 -1.08
C ILE A 156 9.70 -8.85 -0.97
N ARG A 157 10.60 -8.85 -1.96
CA ARG A 157 11.82 -9.66 -1.95
C ARG A 157 13.03 -8.81 -2.29
N LEU A 158 14.12 -9.08 -1.60
CA LEU A 158 15.42 -8.51 -1.92
C LEU A 158 16.20 -9.53 -2.75
N ASP A 159 16.61 -9.12 -3.94
CA ASP A 159 17.50 -9.89 -4.82
C ASP A 159 18.79 -9.08 -5.03
N GLY A 160 19.80 -9.36 -4.20
CA GLY A 160 21.01 -8.53 -4.09
C GLY A 160 20.66 -7.08 -3.71
N ASN A 161 20.95 -6.15 -4.62
CA ASN A 161 20.65 -4.72 -4.45
C ASN A 161 19.35 -4.28 -5.15
N THR A 162 18.50 -5.22 -5.56
CA THR A 162 17.22 -4.94 -6.24
C THR A 162 16.05 -5.27 -5.30
N LEU A 163 15.12 -4.32 -5.16
CA LEU A 163 13.85 -4.57 -4.47
C LEU A 163 12.82 -5.05 -5.48
N VAL A 164 12.30 -6.26 -5.28
CA VAL A 164 11.28 -6.86 -6.14
C VAL A 164 9.94 -6.85 -5.40
N VAL A 165 8.95 -6.16 -5.98
CA VAL A 165 7.58 -6.11 -5.45
C VAL A 165 6.68 -6.93 -6.35
N THR A 166 5.97 -7.91 -5.79
CA THR A 166 5.01 -8.73 -6.54
C THR A 166 3.59 -8.45 -6.04
N THR A 167 2.73 -7.88 -6.89
CA THR A 167 1.33 -7.63 -6.51
C THR A 167 0.55 -8.94 -6.43
N ARG A 168 -0.65 -8.91 -5.81
CA ARG A 168 -1.56 -10.06 -5.79
C ARG A 168 -2.01 -10.50 -7.18
N ALA A 169 -2.01 -9.58 -8.15
CA ALA A 169 -2.31 -9.90 -9.55
C ALA A 169 -1.14 -10.59 -10.27
N GLY A 170 0.00 -10.77 -9.61
CA GLY A 170 1.22 -11.35 -10.16
C GLY A 170 2.11 -10.36 -10.91
N GLU A 171 1.77 -9.07 -10.90
CA GLU A 171 2.59 -8.04 -11.54
C GLU A 171 3.86 -7.80 -10.72
N ARG A 172 5.00 -7.78 -11.41
CA ARG A 172 6.32 -7.59 -10.79
C ARG A 172 6.85 -6.21 -11.10
N PHE A 173 7.23 -5.49 -10.05
CA PHE A 173 7.89 -4.19 -10.13
C PHE A 173 9.32 -4.37 -9.63
N LEU A 174 10.28 -4.06 -10.49
CA LEU A 174 11.71 -4.14 -10.20
C LEU A 174 12.22 -2.73 -9.89
N LEU A 175 12.68 -2.52 -8.67
CA LEU A 175 13.30 -1.28 -8.22
C LEU A 175 14.80 -1.54 -8.11
N ALA A 176 15.47 -1.48 -9.27
CA ALA A 176 16.90 -1.72 -9.43
C ALA A 176 17.74 -0.51 -8.98
N PRO A 177 19.02 -0.71 -8.61
CA PRO A 177 19.95 0.38 -8.34
C PRO A 177 20.08 1.30 -9.55
N ASP A 178 20.39 2.56 -9.28
CA ASP A 178 20.83 3.48 -10.33
C ASP A 178 22.16 2.96 -10.89
N PRO A 179 22.27 2.72 -12.22
CA PRO A 179 23.48 2.19 -12.84
C PRO A 179 24.71 3.07 -12.63
N GLU A 180 24.56 4.37 -12.38
CA GLU A 180 25.70 5.27 -12.16
C GLU A 180 26.13 5.36 -10.68
N ALA A 181 25.19 5.24 -9.73
CA ALA A 181 25.48 5.40 -8.32
C ALA A 181 25.86 4.09 -7.60
N GLY A 182 25.47 2.93 -8.15
CA GLY A 182 25.74 1.60 -7.57
C GLY A 182 24.97 1.28 -6.27
N ASP A 183 24.58 2.30 -5.50
CA ASP A 183 23.75 2.17 -4.31
C ASP A 183 22.25 2.29 -4.66
N ASN A 184 21.42 1.48 -4.01
CA ASN A 184 19.98 1.51 -4.18
C ASN A 184 19.32 2.06 -2.91
N PRO A 185 18.99 3.37 -2.86
CA PRO A 185 18.38 3.95 -1.68
C PRO A 185 17.01 3.33 -1.36
N VAL A 186 16.35 2.70 -2.34
CA VAL A 186 15.09 1.97 -2.13
C VAL A 186 15.27 0.80 -1.17
N VAL A 187 16.38 0.06 -1.28
CA VAL A 187 16.66 -1.08 -0.39
C VAL A 187 16.85 -0.57 1.04
N GLY A 188 17.58 0.52 1.24
CA GLY A 188 17.75 1.16 2.55
C GLY A 188 16.43 1.68 3.12
N ILE A 189 15.58 2.31 2.30
CA ILE A 189 14.25 2.79 2.69
C ILE A 189 13.37 1.61 3.15
N TYR A 190 13.33 0.52 2.37
CA TYR A 190 12.57 -0.67 2.73
C TYR A 190 13.11 -1.31 4.02
N ARG A 191 14.43 -1.50 4.14
CA ARG A 191 15.05 -2.11 5.33
C ARG A 191 14.73 -1.34 6.60
N ARG A 192 14.80 -0.01 6.58
CA ARG A 192 14.44 0.82 7.75
C ARG A 192 12.99 0.66 8.18
N TRP A 193 12.07 0.44 7.24
CA TRP A 193 10.68 0.17 7.57
C TRP A 193 10.46 -1.28 8.04
N ALA A 194 11.11 -2.25 7.38
CA ALA A 194 11.07 -3.65 7.79
C ALA A 194 11.65 -3.85 9.20
N GLU A 195 12.66 -3.07 9.59
CA GLU A 195 13.22 -3.03 10.95
C GLU A 195 12.18 -2.61 11.99
N ILE A 196 11.34 -1.62 11.70
CA ILE A 196 10.25 -1.20 12.60
C ILE A 196 9.24 -2.34 12.78
N GLN A 197 8.92 -3.05 11.70
CA GLN A 197 8.00 -4.18 11.75
C GLN A 197 8.61 -5.35 12.54
N ALA A 198 9.87 -5.70 12.27
CA ALA A 198 10.59 -6.74 13.00
C ALA A 198 10.72 -6.41 14.50
N PHE A 199 10.95 -5.14 14.85
CA PHE A 199 10.97 -4.69 16.23
C PHE A 199 9.61 -4.91 16.90
N LEU A 200 8.51 -4.51 16.24
CA LEU A 200 7.16 -4.65 16.77
C LEU A 200 6.69 -6.10 16.87
N ASP A 201 7.21 -6.99 16.02
CA ASP A 201 6.97 -8.44 16.12
C ASP A 201 7.56 -9.01 17.43
N GLN A 202 8.73 -8.52 17.85
CA GLN A 202 9.42 -8.97 19.07
C GLN A 202 8.92 -8.25 20.32
N TYR A 203 8.57 -6.97 20.18
CA TYR A 203 8.17 -6.09 21.28
C TYR A 203 6.82 -5.41 20.94
N PRO A 204 5.68 -6.07 21.27
CA PRO A 204 4.36 -5.53 20.99
C PRO A 204 4.10 -4.26 21.83
N GLY A 205 4.43 -3.10 21.28
CA GLY A 205 4.24 -1.82 21.96
C GLY A 205 5.11 -0.69 21.41
N THR A 206 4.56 0.52 21.41
CA THR A 206 5.27 1.70 20.90
C THR A 206 6.22 2.33 21.90
N HIS A 207 6.12 1.94 23.18
CA HIS A 207 6.96 2.49 24.25
C HIS A 207 8.43 2.15 24.08
N LEU A 208 8.75 0.88 23.79
CA LEU A 208 10.13 0.46 23.51
C LEU A 208 10.58 0.95 22.13
N LEU A 209 9.67 1.01 21.16
CA LEU A 209 9.97 1.53 19.82
C LEU A 209 10.43 3.00 19.85
N ARG A 210 9.88 3.80 20.77
CA ARG A 210 10.31 5.19 20.98
C ARG A 210 11.79 5.28 21.38
N HIS A 211 12.23 4.40 22.27
CA HIS A 211 13.62 4.34 22.70
C HIS A 211 14.50 3.85 21.55
N HIS A 212 14.09 2.78 20.87
CA HIS A 212 14.79 2.24 19.68
C HIS A 212 15.01 3.29 18.57
N LEU A 213 14.03 4.17 18.34
CA LEU A 213 14.17 5.25 17.36
C LEU A 213 15.09 6.41 17.79
N THR A 214 15.51 6.44 19.05
CA THR A 214 16.41 7.44 19.62
C THR A 214 17.81 6.86 19.85
N ASP A 215 17.86 5.63 20.36
CA ASP A 215 19.05 4.84 20.64
C ASP A 215 18.81 3.41 20.14
N PRO A 216 19.24 3.10 18.90
CA PRO A 216 18.91 1.82 18.25
C PRO A 216 19.61 0.64 18.93
N ILE A 217 18.82 -0.39 19.23
CA ILE A 217 19.34 -1.70 19.64
C ILE A 217 19.43 -2.58 18.39
N GLU A 218 20.37 -3.52 18.33
CA GLU A 218 20.40 -4.48 17.22
C GLU A 218 19.11 -5.32 17.19
N VAL A 219 18.30 -5.14 16.14
CA VAL A 219 17.10 -5.93 15.88
C VAL A 219 17.45 -6.99 14.85
N PHE A 220 17.48 -8.25 15.27
CA PHE A 220 17.64 -9.37 14.34
C PHE A 220 16.30 -9.65 13.66
N ALA A 221 16.25 -9.40 12.34
CA ALA A 221 15.10 -9.78 11.53
C ALA A 221 15.23 -11.27 11.16
N ASP A 222 14.60 -12.13 11.95
CA ASP A 222 14.41 -13.53 11.58
C ASP A 222 13.57 -13.66 10.29
N PRO A 223 13.69 -14.78 9.55
CA PRO A 223 12.79 -15.05 8.45
C PRO A 223 11.34 -14.96 8.91
N LEU A 224 10.52 -14.22 8.16
CA LEU A 224 9.10 -14.02 8.50
C LEU A 224 8.39 -15.36 8.67
N ASP A 225 7.70 -15.53 9.78
CA ASP A 225 6.77 -16.64 9.94
C ASP A 225 5.53 -16.48 9.04
N ALA A 226 4.64 -17.48 9.06
CA ALA A 226 3.47 -17.48 8.19
C ALA A 226 2.44 -16.39 8.52
N GLU A 227 2.41 -15.90 9.75
CA GLU A 227 1.51 -14.83 10.20
C GLU A 227 2.08 -13.47 9.84
N GLN A 228 3.32 -13.18 10.23
CA GLN A 228 4.10 -12.00 9.87
C GLN A 228 4.13 -11.81 8.35
N ALA A 229 4.34 -12.88 7.59
CA ALA A 229 4.31 -12.85 6.12
C ALA A 229 2.99 -12.32 5.54
N ARG A 230 1.86 -12.49 6.23
CA ARG A 230 0.51 -12.09 5.79
C ARG A 230 0.11 -10.71 6.28
N GLU A 231 0.91 -10.08 7.14
CA GLU A 231 0.63 -8.74 7.64
C GLU A 231 0.76 -7.68 6.55
N PRO A 232 -0.03 -6.59 6.63
CA PRO A 232 0.08 -5.47 5.71
C PRO A 232 1.49 -4.88 5.68
N LEU A 233 1.98 -4.60 4.48
CA LEU A 233 3.25 -3.88 4.35
C LEU A 233 3.12 -2.43 4.84
N LEU A 234 1.99 -1.78 4.55
CA LEU A 234 1.69 -0.41 4.99
C LEU A 234 0.52 -0.44 5.96
N CYS A 235 0.77 -0.06 7.22
CA CYS A 235 -0.22 0.09 8.27
C CYS A 235 -0.47 1.58 8.59
N PRO A 236 -1.69 1.95 9.01
CA PRO A 236 -1.95 3.29 9.50
C PRO A 236 -1.16 3.51 10.79
N ILE A 237 -0.86 4.78 11.07
CA ILE A 237 -0.22 5.19 12.31
C ILE A 237 -1.08 6.34 12.82
N ASP A 238 -1.60 6.20 14.04
CA ASP A 238 -2.40 7.24 14.66
C ASP A 238 -1.53 8.44 15.07
N ARG A 239 -2.14 9.53 15.57
CA ARG A 239 -1.39 10.74 15.96
C ARG A 239 -0.33 10.51 17.06
N TRP A 240 -0.43 9.42 17.82
CA TRP A 240 0.43 9.08 18.96
C TRP A 240 1.50 8.04 18.63
N GLY A 241 1.49 7.52 17.41
CA GLY A 241 2.46 6.52 16.95
C GLY A 241 1.99 5.07 17.12
N HIS A 242 0.73 4.83 17.50
CA HIS A 242 0.14 3.49 17.56
C HIS A 242 -0.15 2.95 16.15
N LEU A 243 0.17 1.67 15.95
CA LEU A 243 -0.03 0.93 14.72
C LEU A 243 -1.00 -0.21 15.01
N PRO A 244 -2.25 -0.16 14.50
CA PRO A 244 -3.22 -1.22 14.73
C PRO A 244 -2.78 -2.52 14.02
N HIS A 245 -2.89 -3.63 14.74
CA HIS A 245 -2.43 -4.94 14.27
C HIS A 245 -3.23 -5.41 13.05
N GLY A 246 -2.55 -5.91 12.03
CA GLY A 246 -3.19 -6.50 10.84
C GLY A 246 -4.00 -5.54 9.95
N GLN A 247 -4.09 -4.24 10.28
CA GLN A 247 -4.90 -3.29 9.52
C GLN A 247 -4.08 -2.60 8.42
N PRO A 248 -4.46 -2.75 7.13
CA PRO A 248 -3.80 -2.03 6.05
C PRO A 248 -4.25 -0.56 6.00
N MET A 249 -3.40 0.31 5.46
CA MET A 249 -3.82 1.66 5.07
C MET A 249 -4.93 1.62 4.01
N THR A 250 -5.76 2.66 3.95
CA THR A 250 -6.74 2.80 2.86
C THR A 250 -6.10 3.44 1.62
N PRO A 251 -6.60 3.15 0.40
CA PRO A 251 -6.11 3.81 -0.81
C PRO A 251 -6.27 5.35 -0.75
N GLN A 252 -7.33 5.84 -0.11
CA GLN A 252 -7.52 7.28 0.10
C GLN A 252 -6.43 7.88 0.99
N SER A 253 -6.10 7.23 2.12
CA SER A 253 -5.03 7.71 3.01
C SER A 253 -3.67 7.75 2.31
N VAL A 254 -3.34 6.74 1.51
CA VAL A 254 -2.11 6.72 0.70
C VAL A 254 -2.11 7.88 -0.30
N SER A 255 -3.19 8.06 -1.06
CA SER A 255 -3.34 9.16 -2.02
C SER A 255 -3.15 10.53 -1.37
N THR A 256 -3.78 10.76 -0.21
CA THR A 256 -3.66 12.00 0.54
C THR A 256 -2.24 12.27 1.00
N LEU A 257 -1.52 11.26 1.50
CA LEU A 257 -0.13 11.42 1.91
C LEU A 257 0.81 11.69 0.73
N VAL A 258 0.68 10.95 -0.38
CA VAL A 258 1.45 11.20 -1.61
C VAL A 258 1.26 12.65 -2.06
N ARG A 259 0.00 13.10 -2.13
CA ARG A 259 -0.32 14.48 -2.52
C ARG A 259 0.26 15.51 -1.54
N ALA A 260 0.15 15.26 -0.24
CA ALA A 260 0.68 16.17 0.77
C ALA A 260 2.21 16.31 0.67
N HIS A 261 2.93 15.21 0.48
CA HIS A 261 4.39 15.23 0.27
C HIS A 261 4.79 15.95 -1.03
N LEU A 262 4.08 15.69 -2.13
CA LEU A 262 4.32 16.41 -3.40
C LEU A 262 4.10 17.92 -3.28
N LEU A 263 3.09 18.34 -2.52
CA LEU A 263 2.78 19.75 -2.28
C LEU A 263 3.62 20.40 -1.17
N GLY A 264 4.50 19.64 -0.49
CA GLY A 264 5.25 20.13 0.68
C GLY A 264 4.36 20.47 1.89
N ARG A 265 3.15 19.89 1.96
CA ARG A 265 2.15 20.10 3.02
C ARG A 265 2.00 18.88 3.94
N ALA A 266 2.93 17.93 3.89
CA ALA A 266 2.89 16.77 4.75
C ALA A 266 3.00 17.20 6.23
N PRO A 267 2.31 16.50 7.17
CA PRO A 267 2.36 16.85 8.58
C PRO A 267 3.80 16.80 9.11
N VAL A 268 4.33 17.96 9.50
CA VAL A 268 5.63 18.05 10.17
C VAL A 268 5.43 17.68 11.63
N ARG A 269 6.05 16.58 12.07
CA ARG A 269 5.99 16.11 13.46
C ARG A 269 7.29 16.50 14.15
N LYS A 270 7.19 17.29 15.22
CA LYS A 270 8.34 17.64 16.05
C LYS A 270 8.83 16.39 16.78
N VAL A 271 10.15 16.25 16.85
CA VAL A 271 10.79 15.22 17.70
C VAL A 271 10.44 15.51 19.15
N LEU A 272 9.91 14.51 19.85
CA LEU A 272 9.62 14.56 21.27
C LEU A 272 10.79 13.94 22.02
N SER A 273 11.38 14.68 22.96
CA SER A 273 12.46 14.17 23.81
C SER A 273 12.00 12.91 24.55
N THR A 274 12.68 11.79 24.30
CA THR A 274 12.48 10.56 25.07
C THR A 274 13.06 10.79 26.46
N PRO A 275 12.30 10.57 27.55
CA PRO A 275 12.87 10.57 28.89
C PRO A 275 14.06 9.60 28.91
N PRO A 276 15.18 9.91 29.58
CA PRO A 276 16.26 8.95 29.75
C PRO A 276 15.69 7.65 30.31
N GLN A 277 16.15 6.50 29.83
CA GLN A 277 15.86 5.24 30.52
C GLN A 277 16.37 5.41 31.95
N GLU A 278 15.46 5.49 32.93
CA GLU A 278 15.86 5.30 34.32
C GLU A 278 16.52 3.92 34.39
N ASN A 279 17.80 3.86 34.77
CA ASN A 279 18.52 2.60 35.00
C ASN A 279 17.70 1.75 35.99
N LEU A 280 16.93 0.80 35.47
CA LEU A 280 16.12 -0.12 36.27
C LEU A 280 17.00 -0.97 37.20
N ASP A 281 18.29 -1.11 36.88
CA ASP A 281 19.29 -1.80 37.70
C ASP A 281 19.57 -1.13 39.06
N THR A 282 19.06 0.09 39.29
CA THR A 282 19.23 0.81 40.56
C THR A 282 17.91 1.11 41.28
N ARG A 283 16.77 0.68 40.73
CA ARG A 283 15.52 0.79 41.47
C ARG A 283 15.49 -0.37 42.46
N ASP A 284 16.02 -0.12 43.66
CA ASP A 284 15.51 -0.78 44.86
C ASP A 284 13.99 -0.57 44.83
N GLU A 285 13.24 -1.55 44.32
CA GLU A 285 11.81 -1.57 44.51
C GLU A 285 11.62 -1.52 46.03
N PRO A 286 11.08 -0.42 46.60
CA PRO A 286 10.87 -0.39 48.02
C PRO A 286 9.97 -1.59 48.30
N LYS A 287 10.42 -2.51 49.17
CA LYS A 287 9.56 -3.59 49.65
C LYS A 287 8.33 -2.92 50.25
N VAL A 288 7.27 -2.80 49.45
CA VAL A 288 6.09 -2.07 49.86
C VAL A 288 5.41 -2.94 50.89
N HIS A 289 5.60 -2.58 52.16
CA HIS A 289 4.89 -3.23 53.25
C HIS A 289 3.44 -2.71 53.22
N LEU A 290 2.59 -3.41 52.48
CA LEU A 290 1.17 -3.10 52.41
C LEU A 290 0.56 -3.40 53.79
N ASP A 291 0.07 -2.36 54.45
CA ASP A 291 -0.75 -2.55 55.65
C ASP A 291 -2.10 -3.18 55.26
N SER A 292 -2.80 -3.76 56.24
CA SER A 292 -4.06 -4.47 56.00
C SER A 292 -5.15 -3.60 55.37
N THR A 293 -5.04 -2.27 55.50
CA THR A 293 -6.00 -1.28 54.97
C THR A 293 -5.59 -0.69 53.63
N TYR A 294 -4.43 -1.08 53.07
CA TYR A 294 -3.95 -0.60 51.76
C TYR A 294 -4.97 -0.84 50.65
N TYR A 295 -5.53 -2.05 50.59
CA TYR A 295 -6.52 -2.41 49.58
C TYR A 295 -7.82 -1.62 49.75
N GLU A 296 -8.25 -1.38 50.99
CA GLU A 296 -9.45 -0.59 51.27
C GLU A 296 -9.26 0.88 50.86
N ARG A 297 -8.10 1.47 51.16
CA ARG A 297 -7.76 2.84 50.71
C ARG A 297 -7.71 2.93 49.18
N GLY A 298 -7.15 1.91 48.53
CA GLY A 298 -7.10 1.82 47.07
C GLY A 298 -8.49 1.64 46.43
N LEU A 299 -9.40 0.92 47.09
CA LEU A 299 -10.78 0.75 46.63
C LEU A 299 -11.59 2.04 46.83
N ALA A 300 -11.41 2.72 47.97
CA ALA A 300 -12.04 4.00 48.28
C ALA A 300 -11.56 5.12 47.36
N ALA A 301 -10.28 5.15 47.00
CA ALA A 301 -9.74 6.08 46.00
C ALA A 301 -10.40 5.86 44.63
N ARG A 302 -10.43 4.61 44.16
CA ARG A 302 -11.09 4.28 42.87
C ARG A 302 -12.58 4.58 42.87
N ARG A 303 -13.28 4.39 44.00
CA ARG A 303 -14.68 4.77 44.13
C ARG A 303 -14.88 6.27 44.02
N ARG A 304 -14.07 7.07 44.72
CA ARG A 304 -14.09 8.54 44.60
C ARG A 304 -13.77 9.01 43.18
N ASP A 305 -12.78 8.38 42.54
CA ASP A 305 -12.43 8.72 41.16
C ASP A 305 -13.56 8.32 40.19
N HIS A 306 -14.23 7.19 40.43
CA HIS A 306 -15.39 6.78 39.64
C HIS A 306 -16.57 7.73 39.80
N GLU A 307 -16.91 8.11 41.03
CA GLU A 307 -17.93 9.12 41.33
C GLU A 307 -17.60 10.47 40.66
N ALA A 308 -16.34 10.91 40.71
CA ALA A 308 -15.90 12.15 40.07
C ALA A 308 -15.92 12.10 38.53
N LEU A 309 -15.81 10.90 37.94
CA LEU A 309 -15.88 10.68 36.50
C LEU A 309 -17.30 10.39 36.01
N GLU A 310 -18.25 10.08 36.91
CA GLU A 310 -19.66 9.89 36.56
C GLU A 310 -20.27 11.20 36.06
N ASP A 311 -19.94 12.33 36.72
CA ASP A 311 -20.35 13.69 36.32
C ASP A 311 -19.84 14.09 34.91
N LEU A 312 -18.82 13.42 34.37
CA LEU A 312 -18.30 13.68 33.02
C LEU A 312 -19.21 13.11 31.94
N ALA A 313 -20.00 12.07 32.22
CA ALA A 313 -20.93 11.49 31.25
C ALA A 313 -22.00 12.51 30.84
N ASP A 314 -22.59 13.21 31.81
CA ASP A 314 -23.60 14.24 31.56
C ASP A 314 -23.04 15.41 30.72
N ILE A 315 -21.77 15.77 30.93
CA ILE A 315 -21.08 16.79 30.12
C ILE A 315 -20.91 16.32 28.67
N PHE A 316 -20.60 15.03 28.46
CA PHE A 316 -20.47 14.48 27.11
C PHE A 316 -21.82 14.43 26.40
N ASP A 317 -22.89 14.07 27.10
CA ASP A 317 -24.26 14.09 26.56
C ASP A 317 -24.67 15.52 26.17
N GLU A 318 -24.35 16.53 26.98
CA GLU A 318 -24.61 17.94 26.64
C GLU A 318 -23.84 18.39 25.40
N ILE A 319 -22.57 17.97 25.28
CA ILE A 319 -21.74 18.26 24.11
C ILE A 319 -22.31 17.58 22.86
N GLU A 320 -22.78 16.34 22.97
CA GLU A 320 -23.36 15.58 21.86
C GLU A 320 -24.65 16.24 21.35
N VAL A 321 -25.57 16.59 22.26
CA VAL A 321 -26.79 17.35 21.94
C VAL A 321 -26.46 18.68 21.24
N ARG A 322 -25.45 19.38 21.73
CA ARG A 322 -25.03 20.66 21.14
C ARG A 322 -24.36 20.50 19.77
N ALA A 323 -23.61 19.41 19.57
CA ALA A 323 -23.01 19.08 18.29
C ALA A 323 -24.09 18.73 17.25
N ASP A 324 -25.09 17.94 17.64
CA ASP A 324 -26.22 17.58 16.78
C ASP A 324 -27.04 18.81 16.38
N ALA A 325 -27.33 19.71 17.32
CA ALA A 325 -28.04 20.97 17.03
C ALA A 325 -27.26 21.86 16.02
N LEU A 326 -25.95 21.98 16.18
CA LEU A 326 -25.10 22.73 15.24
C LEU A 326 -25.04 22.07 13.86
N LEU A 327 -25.09 20.74 13.81
CA LEU A 327 -25.12 19.98 12.57
C LEU A 327 -26.44 20.19 11.83
N GLU A 328 -27.56 20.16 12.55
CA GLU A 328 -28.91 20.40 12.01
C GLU A 328 -29.06 21.84 11.50
N ASP A 329 -28.54 22.84 12.22
CA ASP A 329 -28.47 24.23 11.78
C ASP A 329 -27.67 24.38 10.47
N LEU A 330 -26.51 23.71 10.37
CA LEU A 330 -25.69 23.74 9.16
C LEU A 330 -26.39 23.09 7.96
N VAL A 331 -27.08 21.97 8.18
CA VAL A 331 -27.88 21.30 7.15
C VAL A 331 -29.02 22.22 6.69
N SER A 332 -29.72 22.87 7.62
CA SER A 332 -30.80 23.81 7.30
C SER A 332 -30.31 25.00 6.46
N VAL A 333 -29.14 25.56 6.77
CA VAL A 333 -28.53 26.65 5.98
C VAL A 333 -28.13 26.20 4.58
N LEU A 334 -27.71 24.95 4.41
CA LEU A 334 -27.34 24.38 3.11
C LEU A 334 -28.55 23.99 2.24
N GLU A 335 -29.67 23.61 2.86
CA GLU A 335 -30.93 23.30 2.16
C GLU A 335 -31.79 24.54 1.86
N GLY A 336 -31.52 25.67 2.54
CA GLY A 336 -32.16 26.97 2.31
C GLY A 336 -31.50 27.86 1.26
N LEU A 337 -30.45 27.38 0.58
CA LEU A 337 -29.76 28.02 -0.57
C LEU A 337 -30.10 27.27 -1.86
#